data_AF-A0A1B0DG21-F1
#
_entry.id   AF-A0A1B0DG21-F1
#
_cell.length_a   1.000
_cell.length_b   1.000
_cell.length_c   1.000
_cell.angle_alpha   90.00
_cell.angle_beta   90.00
_cell.angle_gamma   90.00
#
_symmetry.space_group_name_H-M   'P 1'
#
loop_
_entity.id
_entity.type
_entity.pdbx_description
1 polymer ?
#
loop_
_entity_poly.entity_id
_entity_poly.type
_entity_poly.pdbx_seq_one_letter_code
_entity_poly.pdbx_strand_id
1 'polypeptide(L)'
;MVNTSLVPVSDGRIVRENFVSNAHTRINLFDVPVTALRTRTRDHLALLLDPIKYLPSEEGHQRDWRGLADFLGFRNQHTAFLATQRSATVKLLEMLGKQVGEVISLAELQRILGIIDRWDVIDDTNQSFLEDAEIFLSAKPMFVELPEKNDTDLDDDINILTNDDAPGLPQKYDAFVLFADEDIEYATELIERLEDSGFK
;
A
#
# COMPACT_ATOMS: atom_id res chain seq x y z
N MET A 1 52.92 -6.70 -51.42
CA MET A 1 51.86 -7.43 -52.12
C MET A 1 50.55 -7.20 -51.38
N VAL A 2 49.54 -6.85 -52.14
CA VAL A 2 48.19 -6.45 -51.73
C VAL A 2 47.39 -7.69 -51.33
N ASN A 3 46.66 -7.69 -50.21
CA ASN A 3 45.21 -7.75 -50.27
C ASN A 3 44.49 -7.42 -48.96
N THR A 4 43.56 -6.49 -49.11
CA THR A 4 42.55 -6.03 -48.17
C THR A 4 41.38 -7.02 -48.14
N SER A 5 40.79 -7.27 -46.97
CA SER A 5 39.33 -7.45 -46.86
C SER A 5 38.87 -7.18 -45.42
N LEU A 6 38.12 -6.08 -45.27
CA LEU A 6 37.26 -5.74 -44.14
C LEU A 6 35.85 -6.24 -44.44
N VAL A 7 35.20 -6.98 -43.53
CA VAL A 7 33.74 -6.92 -43.25
C VAL A 7 33.52 -7.35 -41.78
N PRO A 8 32.64 -6.68 -41.01
CA PRO A 8 32.56 -6.81 -39.55
C PRO A 8 31.57 -7.90 -39.11
N VAL A 9 31.80 -8.48 -37.93
CA VAL A 9 30.78 -9.27 -37.22
C VAL A 9 30.36 -8.49 -36.00
N SER A 10 29.20 -7.86 -36.14
CA SER A 10 28.29 -7.55 -35.05
C SER A 10 27.88 -8.84 -34.35
N ASP A 11 28.10 -8.93 -33.05
CA ASP A 11 27.02 -9.50 -32.23
C ASP A 11 26.97 -8.83 -30.86
N GLY A 12 25.78 -8.32 -30.55
CA GLY A 12 25.44 -7.69 -29.29
C GLY A 12 25.53 -8.72 -28.17
N ARG A 13 26.12 -8.31 -27.05
CA ARG A 13 25.40 -7.76 -25.90
C ARG A 13 24.84 -8.84 -24.95
N ILE A 14 25.51 -8.82 -23.80
CA ILE A 14 24.92 -8.82 -22.46
C ILE A 14 24.39 -10.19 -22.01
N VAL A 15 25.30 -10.90 -21.36
CA VAL A 15 24.97 -11.90 -20.33
C VAL A 15 23.96 -11.23 -19.39
N ARG A 16 22.77 -11.83 -19.25
CA ARG A 16 21.78 -11.42 -18.24
C ARG A 16 22.38 -11.72 -16.87
N GLU A 17 23.22 -10.82 -16.38
CA GLU A 17 23.39 -10.68 -14.94
C GLU A 17 22.02 -10.31 -14.39
N ASN A 18 21.49 -11.19 -13.55
CA ASN A 18 20.35 -10.89 -12.70
C ASN A 18 20.74 -9.68 -11.85
N PHE A 19 20.45 -8.49 -12.38
CA PHE A 19 20.44 -7.26 -11.62
C PHE A 19 19.21 -7.38 -10.71
N VAL A 20 19.35 -8.16 -9.64
CA VAL A 20 18.63 -7.86 -8.41
C VAL A 20 19.12 -6.49 -8.05
N SER A 21 18.40 -5.46 -8.49
CA SER A 21 18.64 -4.08 -8.14
C SER A 21 18.54 -4.02 -6.63
N ASN A 22 19.70 -4.14 -5.98
CA ASN A 22 19.89 -3.95 -4.56
C ASN A 22 19.83 -2.45 -4.25
N ALA A 23 18.84 -1.77 -4.81
CA ALA A 23 18.33 -0.55 -4.24
C ALA A 23 17.74 -1.01 -2.91
N HIS A 24 18.48 -0.79 -1.83
CA HIS A 24 17.87 -0.69 -0.51
C HIS A 24 16.94 0.52 -0.60
N THR A 25 15.77 0.35 -1.21
CA THR A 25 14.66 1.28 -1.05
C THR A 25 14.42 1.26 0.44
N ARG A 26 14.91 2.29 1.13
CA ARG A 26 14.66 2.46 2.56
C ARG A 26 13.15 2.62 2.66
N ILE A 27 12.46 1.53 2.97
CA ILE A 27 11.01 1.51 3.06
C ILE A 27 10.62 2.55 4.10
N ASN A 28 9.88 3.56 3.65
CA ASN A 28 9.43 4.63 4.53
C ASN A 28 8.11 4.23 5.18
N LEU A 29 8.17 3.85 6.46
CA LEU A 29 7.00 3.40 7.22
C LEU A 29 5.97 4.51 7.48
N PHE A 30 6.30 5.79 7.24
CA PHE A 30 5.35 6.90 7.31
C PHE A 30 4.33 6.87 6.17
N ASP A 31 4.69 6.30 5.02
CA ASP A 31 3.83 6.23 3.83
C ASP A 31 2.91 5.00 3.81
N VAL A 32 3.05 4.13 4.82
CA VAL A 32 2.36 2.84 4.89
C VAL A 32 1.35 2.86 6.03
N PRO A 33 0.06 2.59 5.78
CA PRO A 33 -0.97 2.60 6.80
C PRO A 33 -0.92 1.35 7.69
N VAL A 34 -1.46 1.43 8.92
CA VAL A 34 -1.59 0.27 9.82
C VAL A 34 -2.40 -0.88 9.21
N THR A 35 -3.30 -0.58 8.27
CA THR A 35 -4.06 -1.60 7.53
C THR A 35 -3.18 -2.51 6.67
N ALA A 36 -1.96 -2.09 6.33
CA ALA A 36 -0.98 -2.89 5.60
C ALA A 36 -0.44 -4.09 6.41
N LEU A 37 -0.54 -4.05 7.75
CA LEU A 37 -0.10 -5.17 8.59
C LEU A 37 -0.87 -6.43 8.21
N ARG A 38 -0.15 -7.50 7.89
CA ARG A 38 -0.72 -8.82 7.59
C ARG A 38 -1.14 -9.51 8.89
N THR A 39 -2.01 -10.51 8.77
CA THR A 39 -2.54 -11.28 9.91
C THR A 39 -1.43 -11.81 10.82
N ARG A 40 -0.36 -12.37 10.26
CA ARG A 40 0.79 -12.88 11.02
C ARG A 40 1.41 -11.82 11.93
N THR A 41 1.62 -10.61 11.43
CA THR A 41 2.22 -9.51 12.20
C THR A 41 1.26 -9.00 13.27
N ARG A 42 -0.04 -8.90 12.96
CA ARG A 42 -1.08 -8.53 13.93
C ARG A 42 -1.18 -9.54 15.08
N ASP A 43 -1.13 -10.84 14.78
CA ASP A 43 -1.16 -11.90 15.77
C ASP A 43 0.09 -11.87 16.66
N HIS A 44 1.26 -11.57 16.08
CA HIS A 44 2.50 -11.43 16.85
C HIS A 44 2.44 -10.20 17.78
N LEU A 45 1.97 -9.06 17.30
CA LEU A 45 1.73 -7.88 18.15
C LEU A 45 0.75 -8.20 19.29
N ALA A 46 -0.32 -8.93 19.02
CA ALA A 46 -1.27 -9.35 20.05
C ALA A 46 -0.62 -10.23 21.12
N LEU A 47 0.23 -11.18 20.74
CA LEU A 47 0.98 -11.99 21.69
C LEU A 47 1.82 -11.13 22.65
N LEU A 48 2.36 -10.01 22.18
CA LEU A 48 3.25 -9.13 22.93
C LEU A 48 2.51 -8.04 23.73
N LEU A 49 1.31 -7.63 23.30
CA LEU A 49 0.57 -6.47 23.83
C LEU A 49 -0.73 -6.82 24.56
N ASP A 50 -1.34 -7.98 24.31
CA ASP A 50 -2.54 -8.41 25.06
C ASP A 50 -2.27 -8.72 26.54
N PRO A 51 -1.12 -9.30 26.93
CA PRO A 51 -0.83 -9.55 28.34
C PRO A 51 -0.72 -8.26 29.15
N ILE A 52 -1.51 -8.18 30.22
CA ILE A 52 -1.56 -7.01 31.11
C ILE A 52 -0.19 -6.74 31.73
N LYS A 53 0.26 -5.48 31.63
CA LYS A 53 1.45 -4.97 32.30
C LYS A 53 1.01 -4.03 33.42
N TYR A 54 1.35 -4.41 34.66
CA TYR A 54 0.99 -3.63 35.85
C TYR A 54 1.89 -2.43 36.09
N LEU A 55 3.13 -2.49 35.62
CA LEU A 55 4.07 -1.38 35.73
C LEU A 55 3.85 -0.43 34.54
N PRO A 56 3.53 0.85 34.79
CA PRO A 56 3.42 1.84 33.72
C PRO A 56 4.79 2.21 33.14
N SER A 57 4.78 2.95 32.03
CA SER A 57 5.96 3.65 31.50
C SER A 57 6.42 4.75 32.47
N GLU A 58 7.60 5.31 32.22
CA GLU A 58 8.11 6.44 33.03
C GLU A 58 7.14 7.65 33.04
N GLU A 59 6.43 7.88 31.93
CA GLU A 59 5.42 8.94 31.79
C GLU A 59 4.03 8.53 32.30
N GLY A 60 3.87 7.34 32.87
CA GLY A 60 2.63 6.87 33.49
C GLY A 60 1.66 6.16 32.54
N HIS A 61 2.07 5.85 31.31
CA HIS A 61 1.22 5.14 30.34
C HIS A 61 1.18 3.63 30.61
N GLN A 62 0.06 2.98 30.27
CA GLN A 62 -0.02 1.53 30.33
C GLN A 62 0.84 0.91 29.23
N ARG A 63 1.62 -0.13 29.55
CA ARG A 63 2.60 -0.73 28.61
C ARG A 63 2.04 -1.91 27.80
N ASP A 64 0.72 -2.01 27.74
CA ASP A 64 -0.03 -3.03 27.02
C ASP A 64 -1.03 -2.36 26.06
N TRP A 65 -1.90 -3.16 25.45
CA TRP A 65 -2.91 -2.68 24.49
C TRP A 65 -3.74 -1.49 25.00
N ARG A 66 -3.90 -1.31 26.32
CA ARG A 66 -4.66 -0.19 26.89
C ARG A 66 -3.97 1.16 26.67
N GLY A 67 -2.64 1.20 26.75
CA GLY A 67 -1.88 2.42 26.47
C GLY A 67 -1.95 2.78 25.00
N LEU A 68 -1.82 1.77 24.14
CA LEU A 68 -2.01 1.94 22.70
C LEU A 68 -3.43 2.47 22.38
N ALA A 69 -4.45 1.92 23.02
CA ALA A 69 -5.84 2.38 22.87
C ALA A 69 -6.03 3.85 23.27
N ASP A 70 -5.47 4.26 24.41
CA ASP A 70 -5.61 5.63 24.90
C ASP A 70 -4.93 6.65 23.98
N PHE A 71 -3.72 6.33 23.48
CA PHE A 71 -3.01 7.18 22.50
C PHE A 71 -3.77 7.34 21.19
N LEU A 72 -4.48 6.29 20.75
CA LEU A 72 -5.29 6.30 19.54
C LEU A 72 -6.70 6.87 19.76
N GLY A 73 -7.00 7.39 20.96
CA GLY A 73 -8.29 8.01 21.29
C GLY A 73 -9.42 7.04 21.62
N PHE A 74 -9.16 5.74 21.69
CA PHE A 74 -10.14 4.75 22.12
C PHE A 74 -10.27 4.78 23.65
N ARG A 75 -11.33 5.40 24.16
CA ARG A 75 -11.60 5.56 25.60
C ARG A 75 -12.94 4.95 26.03
N ASN A 76 -13.11 4.78 27.33
CA ASN A 76 -14.38 4.40 27.98
C ASN A 76 -15.01 3.11 27.42
N GLN A 77 -16.12 3.24 26.68
CA GLN A 77 -16.86 2.10 26.14
C GLN A 77 -16.03 1.31 25.13
N HIS A 78 -15.11 1.96 24.41
CA HIS A 78 -14.20 1.28 23.48
C HIS A 78 -13.25 0.34 24.23
N THR A 79 -12.63 0.80 25.32
CA THR A 79 -11.71 -0.03 26.10
C THR A 79 -12.45 -1.15 26.83
N ALA A 80 -13.65 -0.88 27.36
CA ALA A 80 -14.49 -1.92 27.93
C ALA A 80 -14.88 -2.99 26.89
N PHE A 81 -15.22 -2.59 25.66
CA PHE A 81 -15.51 -3.50 24.56
C PHE A 81 -14.28 -4.31 24.15
N LEU A 82 -13.12 -3.68 23.99
CA LEU A 82 -11.87 -4.35 23.63
C LEU A 82 -11.46 -5.40 24.66
N ALA A 83 -11.69 -5.15 25.95
CA ALA A 83 -11.39 -6.08 27.03
C ALA A 83 -12.23 -7.37 27.00
N THR A 84 -13.38 -7.40 26.30
CA THR A 84 -14.19 -8.62 26.15
C THR A 84 -13.80 -9.45 24.93
N GLN A 85 -12.91 -8.93 24.09
CA GLN A 85 -12.51 -9.58 22.85
C GLN A 85 -11.47 -10.67 23.14
N ARG A 86 -11.40 -11.66 22.23
CA ARG A 86 -10.38 -12.71 22.29
C ARG A 86 -8.96 -12.14 22.25
N SER A 87 -8.75 -11.11 21.42
CA SER A 87 -7.53 -10.32 21.36
C SER A 87 -7.91 -8.86 21.27
N ALA A 88 -7.53 -8.09 22.28
CA ALA A 88 -7.80 -6.66 22.33
C ALA A 88 -6.95 -5.93 21.28
N THR A 89 -5.69 -6.32 21.11
CA THR A 89 -4.76 -5.72 20.14
C THR A 89 -5.23 -5.92 18.71
N VAL A 90 -5.56 -7.16 18.30
CA VAL A 90 -6.08 -7.40 16.93
C VAL A 90 -7.35 -6.60 16.70
N LYS A 91 -8.28 -6.62 17.67
CA LYS A 91 -9.55 -5.89 17.50
C LYS A 91 -9.34 -4.38 17.41
N LEU A 92 -8.43 -3.84 18.20
CA LEU A 92 -8.04 -2.44 18.14
C LEU A 92 -7.49 -2.08 16.76
N LEU A 93 -6.56 -2.85 16.20
CA LEU A 93 -6.00 -2.61 14.88
C LEU A 93 -7.06 -2.70 13.77
N GLU A 94 -8.03 -3.61 13.89
CA GLU A 94 -9.19 -3.66 12.99
C GLU A 94 -10.07 -2.41 13.09
N MET A 95 -10.35 -1.94 14.32
CA MET A 95 -11.15 -0.74 14.55
C MET A 95 -10.46 0.50 14.00
N LEU A 96 -9.14 0.59 14.17
CA LEU A 96 -8.33 1.68 13.63
C LEU A 96 -8.43 1.73 12.10
N GLY A 97 -8.35 0.59 11.41
CA GLY A 97 -8.49 0.51 9.96
C GLY A 97 -9.88 0.87 9.42
N LYS A 98 -10.91 0.90 10.27
CA LYS A 98 -12.30 1.27 9.92
C LYS A 98 -12.67 2.68 10.35
N GLN A 99 -11.79 3.38 11.05
CA GLN A 99 -12.08 4.72 11.54
C GLN A 99 -12.13 5.69 10.37
N VAL A 100 -13.17 6.53 10.35
CA VAL A 100 -13.27 7.64 9.42
C VAL A 100 -12.39 8.78 9.95
N GLY A 101 -11.34 9.15 9.23
CA GLY A 101 -10.44 10.24 9.64
C GLY A 101 -8.99 10.00 9.25
N GLU A 102 -8.09 10.47 10.10
CA GLU A 102 -6.65 10.36 9.90
C GLU A 102 -6.19 8.90 9.90
N VAL A 103 -5.48 8.53 8.83
CA VAL A 103 -4.93 7.19 8.67
C VAL A 103 -3.62 7.12 9.42
N ILE A 104 -3.57 6.31 10.47
CA ILE A 104 -2.35 6.08 11.23
C ILE A 104 -1.38 5.23 10.39
N SER A 105 -0.12 5.69 10.32
CA SER A 105 0.96 4.99 9.63
C SER A 105 1.65 3.96 10.52
N LEU A 106 2.43 3.06 9.90
CA LEU A 106 3.24 2.08 10.62
C LEU A 106 4.31 2.74 11.49
N ALA A 107 4.93 3.82 10.99
CA ALA A 107 5.88 4.59 11.77
C ALA A 107 5.23 5.23 13.01
N GLU A 108 4.00 5.73 12.87
CA GLU A 108 3.27 6.31 13.99
C GLU A 108 2.89 5.26 15.03
N LEU A 109 2.52 4.06 14.60
CA LEU A 109 2.33 2.93 15.51
C LEU A 109 3.62 2.60 16.28
N GLN A 110 4.77 2.54 15.61
CA GLN A 110 6.07 2.34 16.27
C GLN A 110 6.40 3.47 17.26
N ARG A 111 6.10 4.72 16.90
CA ARG A 111 6.29 5.88 17.78
C ARG A 111 5.47 5.73 19.07
N ILE A 112 4.20 5.35 18.96
CA ILE A 112 3.33 5.13 20.12
C ILE A 112 3.85 3.98 20.99
N LEU A 113 4.33 2.88 20.38
CA LEU A 113 4.96 1.77 21.12
C LEU A 113 6.18 2.25 21.93
N GLY A 114 6.98 3.18 21.39
CA GLY A 114 8.10 3.79 22.09
C GLY A 114 7.66 4.61 23.31
N ILE A 115 6.59 5.41 23.17
CA ILE A 115 6.05 6.24 24.27
C ILE A 115 5.51 5.39 25.43
N ILE A 116 4.92 4.22 25.13
CA ILE A 116 4.49 3.28 26.16
C ILE A 116 5.62 2.35 26.66
N ASP A 117 6.89 2.73 26.42
CA ASP A 117 8.09 1.97 26.81
C ASP A 117 8.08 0.50 26.33
N ARG A 118 7.60 0.24 25.12
CA ARG A 118 7.61 -1.11 24.50
C ARG A 118 8.59 -1.20 23.34
N TRP A 119 9.84 -0.80 23.62
CA TRP A 119 10.97 -0.96 22.71
C TRP A 119 11.24 -2.42 22.32
N ASP A 120 11.00 -3.36 23.24
CA ASP A 120 11.08 -4.81 22.98
C ASP A 120 10.16 -5.23 21.82
N VAL A 121 8.93 -4.70 21.79
CA VAL A 121 7.97 -5.00 20.74
C VAL A 121 8.40 -4.44 19.40
N ILE A 122 8.96 -3.23 19.41
CA ILE A 122 9.48 -2.60 18.19
C ILE A 122 10.59 -3.47 17.61
N ASP A 123 11.60 -3.83 18.41
CA ASP A 123 12.74 -4.63 17.97
C ASP A 123 12.30 -6.00 17.43
N ASP A 124 11.42 -6.70 18.15
CA ASP A 124 10.95 -8.04 17.79
C ASP A 124 10.05 -8.07 16.55
N THR A 125 9.40 -6.94 16.22
CA THR A 125 8.44 -6.86 15.09
C THR A 125 8.93 -6.04 13.91
N ASN A 126 10.04 -5.30 14.03
CA ASN A 126 10.51 -4.38 13.00
C ASN A 126 10.68 -5.04 11.63
N GLN A 127 11.26 -6.25 11.60
CA GLN A 127 11.42 -6.99 10.35
C GLN A 127 10.06 -7.33 9.70
N SER A 128 9.06 -7.71 10.50
CA SER A 128 7.71 -8.01 9.98
C SER A 128 7.02 -6.75 9.46
N PHE A 129 7.24 -5.59 10.09
CA PHE A 129 6.73 -4.31 9.61
C PHE A 129 7.32 -3.95 8.23
N LEU A 130 8.63 -4.12 8.07
CA LEU A 130 9.31 -3.84 6.80
C LEU A 130 8.83 -4.76 5.68
N GLU A 131 8.68 -6.05 5.94
CA GLU A 131 8.15 -7.02 4.96
C GLU A 131 6.70 -6.70 4.57
N ASP A 132 5.85 -6.39 5.54
CA ASP A 132 4.45 -6.03 5.29
C ASP A 132 4.35 -4.74 4.47
N ALA A 133 5.20 -3.76 4.78
CA ALA A 133 5.30 -2.50 4.06
C ALA A 133 5.82 -2.67 2.63
N GLU A 134 6.83 -3.51 2.41
CA GLU A 134 7.34 -3.84 1.07
C GLU A 134 6.23 -4.41 0.18
N ILE A 135 5.49 -5.40 0.72
CA ILE A 135 4.38 -6.03 0.02
C ILE A 135 3.31 -5.00 -0.30
N PHE A 136 2.91 -4.18 0.66
CA PHE A 136 1.92 -3.14 0.45
C PHE A 136 2.31 -2.13 -0.64
N LEU A 137 3.57 -1.68 -0.63
CA LEU A 137 4.07 -0.72 -1.62
C LEU A 137 4.21 -1.34 -3.01
N SER A 138 4.65 -2.61 -3.09
CA SER A 138 4.74 -3.34 -4.36
C SER A 138 3.38 -3.62 -5.00
N ALA A 139 2.32 -3.72 -4.19
CA ALA A 139 0.96 -3.94 -4.65
C ALA A 139 0.26 -2.64 -5.09
N LYS A 140 0.81 -1.48 -4.74
CA LYS A 140 0.30 -0.19 -5.18
C LYS A 140 0.65 -0.03 -6.67
N PRO A 141 -0.32 0.17 -7.57
CA PRO A 141 0.01 0.48 -8.96
C PRO A 141 0.85 1.76 -8.97
N MET A 142 2.12 1.66 -9.37
CA MET A 142 2.93 2.83 -9.67
C MET A 142 2.20 3.60 -10.78
N PHE A 143 1.69 4.78 -10.47
CA PHE A 143 1.42 5.77 -11.52
C PHE A 143 2.78 6.05 -12.16
N VAL A 144 2.96 5.59 -13.39
CA VAL A 144 4.18 5.84 -14.17
C VAL A 144 4.18 7.31 -14.54
N GLU A 145 5.14 8.08 -14.02
CA GLU A 145 5.40 9.45 -14.47
C GLU A 145 5.78 9.41 -15.96
N LEU A 146 4.96 10.04 -16.80
CA LEU A 146 5.22 10.19 -18.23
C LEU A 146 6.42 11.13 -18.43
N PRO A 147 7.31 10.84 -19.40
CA PRO A 147 8.50 11.66 -19.64
C PRO A 147 8.12 13.06 -20.12
N GLU A 148 8.76 14.08 -19.54
CA GLU A 148 8.61 15.49 -19.91
C GLU A 148 8.91 15.70 -21.41
N LYS A 149 7.93 16.22 -22.14
CA LYS A 149 8.07 16.52 -23.57
C LYS A 149 8.24 18.03 -23.74
N ASN A 150 9.38 18.42 -24.31
CA ASN A 150 9.71 19.79 -24.67
C ASN A 150 8.67 20.43 -25.60
N ASP A 151 8.41 21.71 -25.31
CA ASP A 151 7.47 22.62 -25.97
C ASP A 151 7.66 22.74 -27.49
N THR A 152 6.56 22.65 -28.22
CA THR A 152 6.27 23.56 -29.35
C THR A 152 4.75 23.69 -29.50
N ASP A 153 4.29 24.91 -29.24
CA ASP A 153 3.08 25.61 -29.69
C ASP A 153 2.01 24.82 -30.44
N LEU A 154 0.76 24.91 -29.97
CA LEU A 154 -0.29 25.68 -30.64
C LEU A 154 -1.52 25.85 -29.72
N ASP A 155 -1.89 27.11 -29.59
CA ASP A 155 -3.09 27.67 -28.95
C ASP A 155 -4.35 27.16 -29.68
N ASP A 156 -5.32 26.59 -28.96
CA ASP A 156 -6.73 26.99 -28.98
C ASP A 156 -7.63 25.99 -28.22
N ASP A 157 -8.45 26.56 -27.34
CA ASP A 157 -9.76 26.08 -26.86
C ASP A 157 -9.85 25.08 -25.67
N ILE A 158 -9.45 25.58 -24.51
CA ILE A 158 -10.34 25.92 -23.37
C ILE A 158 -11.62 25.05 -23.20
N ASN A 159 -11.48 23.74 -23.03
CA ASN A 159 -12.40 22.93 -22.21
C ASN A 159 -11.79 21.56 -21.81
N ILE A 160 -10.57 21.59 -21.29
CA ILE A 160 -9.82 20.38 -20.93
C ILE A 160 -10.02 20.11 -19.44
N LEU A 161 -10.75 19.04 -19.10
CA LEU A 161 -10.96 18.60 -17.73
C LEU A 161 -10.03 17.44 -17.33
N THR A 162 -9.51 16.68 -18.30
CA THR A 162 -8.65 15.50 -18.10
C THR A 162 -7.58 15.38 -19.20
N ASN A 163 -6.54 14.55 -19.00
CA ASN A 163 -5.44 14.36 -19.97
C ASN A 163 -5.88 13.88 -21.38
N ASP A 164 -7.13 13.47 -21.56
CA ASP A 164 -7.68 12.93 -22.82
C ASP A 164 -8.31 13.99 -23.75
N ASP A 165 -8.49 15.24 -23.30
CA ASP A 165 -9.00 16.32 -24.15
C ASP A 165 -7.89 16.97 -25.01
N ALA A 166 -6.63 16.54 -24.84
CA ALA A 166 -5.50 16.96 -25.66
C ALA A 166 -5.52 16.22 -27.01
N PRO A 167 -5.23 16.88 -28.15
CA PRO A 167 -5.24 16.25 -29.47
C PRO A 167 -4.14 15.19 -29.59
N GLY A 168 -4.49 13.95 -29.27
CA GLY A 168 -3.66 12.75 -29.29
C GLY A 168 -4.40 11.55 -29.88
N LEU A 169 -3.62 10.53 -30.30
CA LEU A 169 -4.13 9.31 -30.92
C LEU A 169 -5.20 8.62 -30.04
N PRO A 170 -6.24 8.01 -30.62
CA PRO A 170 -7.37 7.46 -29.89
C PRO A 170 -6.90 6.41 -28.88
N GLN A 171 -7.08 6.72 -27.59
CA GLN A 171 -6.67 5.86 -26.49
C GLN A 171 -7.70 4.75 -26.31
N LYS A 172 -7.23 3.50 -26.26
CA LYS A 172 -8.07 2.32 -26.01
C LYS A 172 -7.94 1.91 -24.55
N TYR A 173 -9.07 1.65 -23.92
CA TYR A 173 -9.17 1.20 -22.54
C TYR A 173 -9.92 -0.13 -22.49
N ASP A 174 -9.45 -1.05 -21.64
CA ASP A 174 -10.17 -2.29 -21.35
C ASP A 174 -11.17 -2.03 -20.21
N ALA A 175 -12.44 -2.38 -20.41
CA ALA A 175 -13.49 -2.24 -19.41
C ALA A 175 -13.90 -3.63 -18.89
N PHE A 176 -13.96 -3.79 -17.56
CA PHE A 176 -14.42 -5.02 -16.92
C PHE A 176 -15.74 -4.76 -16.19
N VAL A 177 -16.72 -5.65 -16.41
CA VAL A 177 -18.02 -5.62 -15.73
C VAL A 177 -18.01 -6.65 -14.61
N LEU A 178 -18.18 -6.18 -13.37
CA LEU A 178 -18.35 -7.03 -12.19
C LEU A 178 -19.85 -7.29 -11.99
N PHE A 179 -20.23 -8.55 -11.89
CA PHE A 179 -21.60 -8.98 -11.65
C PHE A 179 -21.64 -10.10 -10.61
N ALA A 180 -22.76 -10.22 -9.90
CA ALA A 180 -23.04 -11.39 -9.04
C ALA A 180 -23.70 -12.49 -9.88
N ASP A 181 -23.65 -13.75 -9.42
CA ASP A 181 -24.22 -14.89 -10.18
C ASP A 181 -25.70 -14.69 -10.55
N GLU A 182 -26.43 -13.92 -9.74
CA GLU A 182 -27.84 -13.56 -9.95
C GLU A 182 -28.05 -12.56 -11.11
N ASP A 183 -27.03 -11.79 -11.48
CA ASP A 183 -27.11 -10.67 -12.45
C ASP A 183 -26.47 -11.01 -13.82
N ILE A 184 -26.13 -12.27 -14.06
CA ILE A 184 -25.40 -12.70 -15.27
C ILE A 184 -26.15 -12.39 -16.57
N GLU A 185 -27.48 -12.50 -16.57
CA GLU A 185 -28.32 -12.22 -17.74
C GLU A 185 -28.23 -10.74 -18.12
N TYR A 186 -28.23 -9.85 -17.13
CA TYR A 186 -28.15 -8.41 -17.34
C TYR A 186 -26.74 -7.95 -17.74
N ALA A 187 -25.70 -8.54 -17.13
CA ALA A 187 -24.32 -8.28 -17.51
C ALA A 187 -24.03 -8.70 -18.97
N THR A 188 -24.62 -9.82 -19.41
CA THR A 188 -24.50 -10.30 -20.79
C THR A 188 -25.22 -9.36 -21.77
N GLU A 189 -26.45 -8.94 -21.46
CA GLU A 189 -27.20 -7.97 -22.28
C GLU A 189 -26.44 -6.63 -22.42
N LEU A 190 -25.78 -6.20 -21.35
CA LEU A 190 -24.98 -4.97 -21.37
C LEU A 190 -23.79 -5.08 -22.31
N ILE A 191 -23.07 -6.21 -22.29
CA ILE A 191 -21.92 -6.45 -23.17
C ILE A 191 -22.39 -6.49 -24.64
N GLU A 192 -23.45 -7.22 -24.94
CA GLU A 192 -24.00 -7.31 -26.31
C GLU A 192 -24.38 -5.93 -26.87
N ARG A 193 -25.03 -5.09 -26.06
CA ARG A 193 -25.37 -3.71 -26.47
C ARG A 193 -24.16 -2.83 -26.71
N LEU A 194 -23.11 -2.99 -25.92
CA LEU A 194 -21.87 -2.23 -26.07
C LEU A 194 -21.13 -2.65 -27.34
N GLU A 195 -21.08 -3.95 -27.64
CA GLU A 195 -20.52 -4.48 -28.88
C GLU A 195 -21.29 -4.03 -30.13
N ASP A 196 -22.62 -4.07 -30.08
CA ASP A 196 -23.50 -3.58 -31.16
C ASP A 196 -23.34 -2.08 -31.41
N SER A 197 -23.00 -1.33 -30.36
CA SER A 197 -22.73 0.12 -30.43
C SER A 197 -21.30 0.45 -30.88
N GLY A 198 -20.49 -0.57 -31.17
CA GLY A 198 -19.13 -0.42 -31.72
C GLY A 198 -18.01 -0.39 -30.68
N PHE A 199 -18.30 -0.66 -29.41
CA PHE A 199 -17.29 -0.80 -28.36
C PHE A 199 -16.84 -2.27 -28.27
N LYS A 200 -15.56 -2.55 -28.54
CA LYS A 200 -14.97 -3.88 -28.51
C LYS A 200 -13.73 -3.91 -27.63
#